data_AF-A0A559LNX3-F1
#
_entry.id   AF-A0A559LNX3-F1
#
_cell.length_a   1.000
_cell.length_b   1.000
_cell.length_c   1.000
_cell.angle_alpha   90.00
_cell.angle_beta   90.00
_cell.angle_gamma   90.00
#
_symmetry.space_group_name_H-M   'P 1'
#
loop_
_entity.id
_entity.type
_entity.pdbx_description
1 polymer ?
#
loop_
_entity_poly.entity_id
_entity_poly.type
_entity_poly.pdbx_seq_one_letter_code
_entity_poly.pdbx_strand_id
1 'polypeptide(L)'
;MGEGKSSVIVPIVVSAQGNGSRLVRVIVAKQQSKQMQQMLISKLAGMLDRPVYQLPFSRDIRLDESQAQTIHKHVTRCMREGGILLAQPEYLLSFQLMELECHADQRSGVAQRMVEIRQFFHEYSTDLVDEIDENLSVKFELVYIVVIYN
;
A
#
# COMPACT_ATOMS: atom_id res chain seq x y z
N MET A 1 -7.22 -1.48 -20.77
CA MET A 1 -7.06 -2.42 -21.90
C MET A 1 -6.81 -3.81 -21.34
N GLY A 2 -7.27 -4.87 -22.01
CA GLY A 2 -7.56 -6.18 -21.41
C GLY A 2 -6.91 -7.37 -22.11
N GLU A 3 -5.60 -7.32 -22.38
CA GLU A 3 -4.89 -8.46 -23.00
C GLU A 3 -4.55 -9.59 -22.01
N GLY A 4 -4.88 -9.44 -20.73
CA GLY A 4 -4.69 -10.51 -19.73
C GLY A 4 -3.26 -10.69 -19.22
N LYS A 5 -2.28 -9.88 -19.67
CA LYS A 5 -0.89 -9.92 -19.19
C LYS A 5 -0.79 -9.85 -17.66
N SER A 6 -1.39 -8.85 -17.03
CA SER A 6 -1.37 -8.67 -15.58
C SER A 6 -2.06 -9.83 -14.85
N SER A 7 -3.09 -10.43 -15.45
CA SER A 7 -3.79 -11.60 -14.87
C SER A 7 -2.95 -12.89 -14.83
N VAL A 8 -1.82 -12.91 -15.54
CA VAL A 8 -0.85 -14.01 -15.55
C VAL A 8 0.41 -13.64 -14.79
N ILE A 9 1.02 -12.50 -15.11
CA ILE A 9 2.32 -12.09 -14.56
C ILE A 9 2.21 -11.76 -13.08
N VAL A 10 1.20 -10.98 -12.68
CA VAL A 10 1.08 -10.51 -11.29
C VAL A 10 0.95 -11.70 -10.32
N PRO A 11 0.03 -12.67 -10.51
CA PRO A 11 -0.07 -13.83 -9.64
C PRO A 11 1.22 -14.65 -9.53
N ILE A 12 1.95 -14.83 -10.63
CA ILE A 12 3.20 -15.60 -10.64
C ILE A 12 4.26 -14.90 -9.77
N VAL A 13 4.47 -13.60 -10.01
CA VAL A 13 5.50 -12.82 -9.30
C VAL A 13 5.18 -12.74 -7.80
N VAL A 14 3.95 -12.38 -7.44
CA VAL A 14 3.57 -12.27 -6.01
C VAL A 14 3.59 -13.62 -5.30
N SER A 15 3.30 -14.72 -6.01
CA SER A 15 3.42 -16.08 -5.47
C SER A 15 4.87 -16.44 -5.16
N ALA A 16 5.80 -16.08 -6.04
CA ALA A 16 7.23 -16.32 -5.84
C ALA A 16 7.84 -15.46 -4.72
N GLN A 17 7.36 -14.22 -4.55
CA GLN A 17 7.93 -13.26 -3.60
C GLN A 17 7.31 -13.33 -2.19
N GLY A 18 6.05 -13.74 -2.06
CA GLY A 18 5.32 -13.77 -0.78
C GLY A 18 5.74 -14.92 0.15
N ASN A 19 6.98 -14.89 0.64
CA ASN A 19 7.56 -15.95 1.47
C ASN A 19 7.68 -15.61 2.97
N GLY A 20 7.11 -14.48 3.41
CA GLY A 20 7.17 -14.07 4.81
C GLY A 20 8.32 -13.12 5.17
N SER A 21 9.37 -13.03 4.34
CA SER A 21 10.56 -12.22 4.63
C SER A 21 10.44 -10.76 4.19
N ARG A 22 9.58 -10.49 3.21
CA ARG A 22 9.30 -9.15 2.69
C ARG A 22 7.81 -8.98 2.46
N LEU A 23 7.30 -7.77 2.69
CA LEU A 23 5.94 -7.36 2.36
C LEU A 23 5.83 -7.19 0.85
N VAL A 24 5.05 -8.06 0.19
CA VAL A 24 4.77 -7.90 -1.24
C VAL A 24 3.64 -6.89 -1.42
N ARG A 25 3.91 -5.80 -2.14
CA ARG A 25 2.92 -4.76 -2.45
C ARG A 25 2.62 -4.75 -3.94
N VAL A 26 1.34 -4.84 -4.28
CA VAL A 26 0.87 -4.66 -5.66
C VAL A 26 0.29 -3.25 -5.76
N ILE A 27 0.93 -2.41 -6.56
CA ILE A 27 0.55 -1.00 -6.74
C ILE A 27 -0.20 -0.87 -8.05
N VAL A 28 -1.43 -0.37 -7.98
CA VAL A 28 -2.31 -0.18 -9.13
C VAL A 28 -3.10 1.12 -9.01
N ALA A 29 -3.49 1.68 -10.15
CA ALA A 29 -4.35 2.85 -10.19
C ALA A 29 -5.73 2.55 -9.57
N LYS A 30 -6.36 3.58 -8.99
CA LYS A 30 -7.68 3.47 -8.35
C LYS A 30 -8.73 2.76 -9.22
N GLN A 31 -8.75 3.02 -10.51
CA GLN A 31 -9.73 2.44 -11.45
C GLN A 31 -9.55 0.92 -11.62
N GLN A 32 -8.32 0.42 -11.51
CA GLN A 32 -7.97 -1.00 -11.69
C GLN A 32 -7.97 -1.78 -10.37
N SER A 33 -7.93 -1.09 -9.23
CA SER A 33 -7.79 -1.71 -7.90
C SER A 33 -8.83 -2.78 -7.60
N LYS A 34 -10.11 -2.53 -7.90
CA LYS A 34 -11.18 -3.52 -7.67
C LYS A 34 -11.01 -4.78 -8.52
N GLN A 35 -10.64 -4.62 -9.79
CA GLN A 35 -10.42 -5.73 -10.70
C GLN A 35 -9.19 -6.54 -10.29
N MET A 36 -8.09 -5.86 -9.95
CA MET A 36 -6.87 -6.50 -9.45
C MET A 36 -7.13 -7.28 -8.16
N GLN A 37 -7.90 -6.72 -7.23
CA GLN A 37 -8.28 -7.40 -5.99
C GLN A 37 -9.03 -8.71 -6.28
N GLN A 38 -10.07 -8.66 -7.12
CA GLN A 38 -10.86 -9.84 -7.48
C GLN A 38 -9.99 -10.90 -8.16
N MET A 39 -9.08 -10.48 -9.04
CA MET A 39 -8.14 -11.36 -9.72
C MET A 39 -7.19 -12.04 -8.72
N LEU A 40 -6.55 -11.27 -7.82
CA LEU A 40 -5.64 -11.80 -6.81
C LEU A 40 -6.37 -12.78 -5.87
N ILE A 41 -7.56 -12.43 -5.39
CA ILE A 41 -8.36 -13.33 -4.54
C ILE A 41 -8.68 -14.63 -5.30
N SER A 42 -9.18 -14.52 -6.53
CA SER A 42 -9.52 -15.69 -7.36
C SER A 42 -8.33 -16.60 -7.61
N LYS A 43 -7.13 -16.05 -7.82
CA LYS A 43 -5.94 -16.82 -8.19
C LYS A 43 -5.13 -17.33 -7.00
N LEU A 44 -5.17 -16.61 -5.87
CA LEU A 44 -4.25 -16.85 -4.76
C LEU A 44 -4.94 -17.38 -3.50
N ALA A 45 -6.15 -16.90 -3.19
CA ALA A 45 -6.90 -17.40 -2.04
C ALA A 45 -7.42 -18.83 -2.28
N GLY A 46 -7.68 -19.21 -3.55
CA GLY A 46 -8.11 -20.56 -3.90
C GLY A 46 -6.99 -21.60 -4.02
N MET A 47 -5.72 -21.21 -4.19
CA MET A 47 -4.62 -22.15 -4.49
C MET A 47 -3.47 -22.12 -3.47
N LEU A 48 -3.21 -20.99 -2.82
CA LEU A 48 -2.05 -20.83 -1.93
C LEU A 48 -2.43 -20.41 -0.50
N ASP A 49 -3.73 -20.25 -0.21
CA ASP A 49 -4.27 -19.73 1.06
C ASP A 49 -3.61 -18.42 1.49
N ARG A 50 -3.28 -17.55 0.51
CA ARG A 50 -2.61 -16.28 0.76
C ARG A 50 -3.62 -15.13 0.88
N PRO A 51 -3.65 -14.42 2.01
CA PRO A 51 -4.55 -13.30 2.20
C PRO A 51 -4.15 -12.10 1.32
N VAL A 52 -5.15 -11.46 0.73
CA VAL A 52 -5.01 -10.19 0.01
C VAL A 52 -5.51 -9.07 0.92
N TYR A 53 -4.57 -8.27 1.42
CA TYR A 53 -4.81 -7.13 2.28
C TYR A 53 -5.03 -5.85 1.47
N GLN A 54 -5.79 -4.91 2.03
CA GLN A 54 -5.88 -3.53 1.56
C GLN A 54 -5.45 -2.60 2.69
N LEU A 55 -4.72 -1.53 2.35
CA LEU A 55 -4.47 -0.44 3.29
C LEU A 55 -5.78 0.30 3.54
N PRO A 56 -6.24 0.43 4.80
CA PRO A 56 -7.38 1.26 5.13
C PRO A 56 -6.93 2.73 5.21
N PHE A 57 -6.60 3.33 4.07
CA PHE A 57 -6.25 4.74 3.99
C PHE A 57 -7.34 5.51 3.24
N SER A 58 -7.89 6.51 3.89
CA SER A 58 -8.61 7.61 3.23
C SER A 58 -8.19 8.91 3.88
N ARG A 59 -8.30 10.02 3.15
CA ARG A 59 -7.95 11.37 3.67
C ARG A 59 -8.84 11.79 4.85
N ASP A 60 -10.00 11.17 5.00
CA ASP A 60 -10.95 11.47 6.09
C ASP A 60 -10.57 10.77 7.40
N ILE A 61 -9.57 9.89 7.39
CA ILE A 61 -9.08 9.21 8.60
C ILE A 61 -8.21 10.18 9.38
N ARG A 62 -8.74 10.69 10.50
CA ARG A 62 -7.92 11.33 11.54
C ARG A 62 -7.16 10.26 12.31
N LEU A 63 -5.93 10.00 11.88
CA LEU A 63 -5.05 9.03 12.51
C LEU A 63 -4.69 9.43 13.95
N ASP A 64 -5.19 8.63 14.90
CA ASP A 64 -4.67 8.61 16.26
C ASP A 64 -3.57 7.53 16.42
N GLU A 65 -2.90 7.54 17.57
CA GLU A 65 -1.79 6.61 17.83
C GLU A 65 -2.23 5.14 17.80
N SER A 66 -3.46 4.84 18.27
CA SER A 66 -4.01 3.49 18.28
C SER A 66 -4.30 2.97 16.87
N GLN A 67 -4.76 3.85 15.99
CA GLN A 67 -5.00 3.58 14.58
C GLN A 67 -3.66 3.37 13.86
N ALA A 68 -2.67 4.22 14.11
CA ALA A 68 -1.33 4.06 13.52
C ALA A 68 -0.71 2.72 13.96
N GLN A 69 -0.83 2.36 15.23
CA GLN A 69 -0.39 1.08 15.77
C GLN A 69 -1.12 -0.11 15.12
N THR A 70 -2.42 0.04 14.85
CA THR A 70 -3.24 -0.98 14.20
C THR A 70 -2.80 -1.18 12.75
N ILE A 71 -2.53 -0.10 12.02
CA ILE A 71 -1.97 -0.16 10.65
C ILE A 71 -0.63 -0.90 10.67
N HIS A 72 0.28 -0.53 11.57
CA HIS A 72 1.58 -1.19 11.69
C HIS A 72 1.42 -2.71 11.91
N LYS A 73 0.56 -3.11 12.86
CA LYS A 73 0.25 -4.53 13.11
C LYS A 73 -0.33 -5.23 11.88
N HIS A 74 -1.24 -4.58 11.15
CA HIS A 74 -1.83 -5.14 9.94
C HIS A 74 -0.79 -5.38 8.83
N VAL A 75 0.09 -4.41 8.56
CA VAL A 75 1.10 -4.56 7.50
C VAL A 75 2.19 -5.57 7.87
N THR A 76 2.61 -5.60 9.14
CA THR A 76 3.55 -6.62 9.62
C THR A 76 2.94 -8.02 9.59
N ARG A 77 1.66 -8.16 9.95
CA ARG A 77 0.95 -9.44 9.86
C ARG A 77 0.83 -9.91 8.41
N CYS A 78 0.44 -9.02 7.50
CA CYS A 78 0.38 -9.30 6.07
C CYS A 78 1.72 -9.86 5.57
N MET A 79 2.83 -9.21 5.92
CA MET A 79 4.17 -9.70 5.58
C MET A 79 4.39 -11.12 6.11
N ARG A 80 4.21 -11.35 7.42
CA ARG A 80 4.50 -12.64 8.08
C ARG A 80 3.68 -13.80 7.51
N GLU A 81 2.46 -13.55 7.08
CA GLU A 81 1.58 -14.55 6.47
C GLU A 81 1.92 -14.82 4.99
N GLY A 82 2.94 -14.16 4.42
CA GLY A 82 3.21 -14.20 2.98
C GLY A 82 2.08 -13.58 2.15
N GLY A 83 1.27 -12.73 2.80
CA GLY A 83 0.15 -12.03 2.21
C GLY A 83 0.59 -10.95 1.22
N ILE A 84 -0.39 -10.45 0.49
CA ILE A 84 -0.19 -9.44 -0.54
C ILE A 84 -0.93 -8.18 -0.13
N LEU A 85 -0.23 -7.07 -0.11
CA LEU A 85 -0.84 -5.77 0.14
C LEU A 85 -1.16 -5.07 -1.19
N LEU A 86 -2.45 -4.95 -1.50
CA LEU A 86 -2.90 -4.13 -2.60
C LEU A 86 -2.89 -2.65 -2.17
N ALA A 87 -2.12 -1.83 -2.88
CA ALA A 87 -1.95 -0.41 -2.61
C ALA A 87 -2.27 0.44 -3.84
N GLN A 88 -2.63 1.70 -3.58
CA GLN A 88 -2.84 2.73 -4.60
C GLN A 88 -1.81 3.84 -4.37
N PRO A 89 -1.23 4.45 -5.42
CA PRO A 89 -0.30 5.57 -5.27
C PRO A 89 -0.84 6.69 -4.37
N GLU A 90 -2.14 7.00 -4.49
CA GLU A 90 -2.81 8.03 -3.71
C GLU A 90 -2.76 7.76 -2.20
N TYR A 91 -2.82 6.49 -1.78
CA TYR A 91 -2.77 6.11 -0.38
C TYR A 91 -1.35 6.17 0.18
N LEU A 92 -0.35 5.80 -0.62
CA LEU A 92 1.05 5.93 -0.24
C LEU A 92 1.43 7.41 -0.07
N LEU A 93 0.97 8.27 -0.98
CA LEU A 93 1.21 9.70 -0.87
C LEU A 93 0.43 10.33 0.29
N SER A 94 -0.84 9.95 0.48
CA SER A 94 -1.62 10.42 1.64
C SER A 94 -0.95 10.05 2.96
N PHE A 95 -0.37 8.85 3.06
CA PHE A 95 0.41 8.42 4.22
C PHE A 95 1.61 9.34 4.45
N GLN A 96 2.39 9.67 3.41
CA GLN A 96 3.54 10.56 3.51
C GLN A 96 3.15 11.99 3.94
N LEU A 97 2.04 12.51 3.41
CA LEU A 97 1.54 13.85 3.76
C LEU A 97 1.06 13.90 5.21
N MET A 98 0.30 12.89 5.66
CA MET A 98 -0.15 12.81 7.05
C MET A 98 1.02 12.72 8.04
N GLU A 99 2.12 12.06 7.69
CA GLU A 99 3.33 12.04 8.52
C GLU A 99 3.89 13.46 8.69
N LEU A 100 3.98 14.23 7.60
CA LEU A 100 4.44 15.62 7.63
C LEU A 100 3.51 16.52 8.45
N GLU A 101 2.19 16.38 8.30
CA GLU A 101 1.18 17.09 9.10
C GLU A 101 1.30 16.75 10.59
N CYS A 102 1.50 15.47 10.95
CA CYS A 102 1.69 15.07 12.34
C CYS A 102 2.96 15.67 12.95
N HIS A 103 4.03 15.82 12.16
CA HIS A 103 5.24 16.53 12.58
C HIS A 103 4.99 18.03 12.78
N ALA A 104 4.26 18.68 11.86
CA ALA A 104 3.93 20.10 11.96
C ALA A 104 3.03 20.40 13.18
N ASP A 105 2.03 19.55 13.43
CA ASP A 105 1.08 19.66 14.55
C ASP A 105 1.69 19.21 15.91
N GLN A 106 2.98 18.86 15.96
CA GLN A 106 3.68 18.36 17.15
C GLN A 106 3.03 17.12 17.80
N ARG A 107 2.33 16.28 17.02
CA ARG A 107 1.72 15.03 17.47
C ARG A 107 2.77 13.92 17.55
N SER A 108 3.71 14.06 18.49
CA SER A 108 4.94 13.25 18.55
C SER A 108 4.72 11.74 18.53
N GLY A 109 3.73 11.22 19.27
CA GLY A 109 3.43 9.77 19.30
C GLY A 109 2.93 9.22 17.96
N VAL A 110 2.03 9.93 17.28
CA VAL A 110 1.52 9.53 15.95
C VAL A 110 2.62 9.65 14.90
N ALA A 111 3.34 10.77 14.90
CA ALA A 111 4.44 11.02 13.97
C ALA A 111 5.53 9.93 14.08
N GLN A 112 5.95 9.57 15.29
CA GLN A 112 6.92 8.50 15.53
C GLN A 112 6.42 7.16 14.95
N ARG A 113 5.15 6.81 15.19
CA ARG A 113 4.59 5.56 14.65
C ARG A 113 4.54 5.55 13.13
N MET A 114 4.24 6.69 12.51
CA MET A 114 4.24 6.83 11.06
C MET A 114 5.65 6.68 10.48
N VAL A 115 6.66 7.25 11.14
CA VAL A 115 8.07 7.04 10.77
C VAL A 115 8.43 5.55 10.81
N GLU A 116 8.03 4.82 11.86
CA GLU A 116 8.26 3.36 11.96
C GLU A 116 7.64 2.59 10.77
N ILE A 117 6.39 2.92 10.41
CA ILE A 117 5.70 2.29 9.28
C ILE A 117 6.40 2.66 7.95
N ARG A 118 6.84 3.91 7.78
CA ARG A 118 7.57 4.34 6.58
C ARG A 118 8.89 3.59 6.44
N GLN A 119 9.66 3.47 7.52
CA GLN A 119 10.91 2.71 7.55
C GLN A 119 10.65 1.24 7.23
N PHE A 120 9.60 0.64 7.82
CA PHE A 120 9.20 -0.72 7.51
C PHE A 120 8.89 -0.90 6.01
N PHE A 121 8.14 0.04 5.42
CA PHE A 121 7.87 0.01 3.99
C PHE A 121 9.15 0.12 3.13
N HIS A 122 10.09 0.98 3.52
CA HIS A 122 11.34 1.16 2.81
C HIS A 122 12.26 -0.06 2.87
N GLU A 123 12.41 -0.66 4.05
CA GLU A 123 13.38 -1.73 4.29
C GLU A 123 12.85 -3.12 3.89
N TYR A 124 11.58 -3.38 4.18
CA TYR A 124 11.00 -4.74 4.12
C TYR A 124 9.99 -4.94 3.00
N SER A 125 9.79 -4.02 2.06
CA SER A 125 8.79 -4.21 0.98
C SER A 125 9.40 -4.55 -0.37
N THR A 126 8.65 -5.31 -1.17
CA THR A 126 8.90 -5.52 -2.60
C THR A 126 7.68 -5.03 -3.37
N ASP A 127 7.89 -4.04 -4.25
CA ASP A 127 6.83 -3.41 -5.00
C ASP A 127 6.71 -3.99 -6.40
N LEU A 128 5.49 -4.38 -6.77
CA LEU A 128 5.11 -4.72 -8.11
C LEU A 128 4.11 -3.68 -8.61
N VAL A 129 4.52 -2.88 -9.57
CA VAL A 129 3.69 -1.82 -10.17
C VAL A 129 3.11 -2.35 -11.48
N ASP A 130 1.79 -2.44 -11.56
CA ASP A 130 1.08 -2.74 -12.82
C ASP A 130 0.92 -1.44 -13.62
N GLU A 131 0.98 -1.49 -14.94
CA GLU A 131 0.85 -0.30 -15.82
C GLU A 131 1.74 0.88 -15.34
N ILE A 132 3.05 0.62 -15.28
CA ILE A 132 4.04 1.54 -14.70
C ILE A 132 4.09 2.89 -15.43
N ASP A 133 3.84 2.90 -16.74
CA ASP A 133 3.78 4.09 -17.57
C ASP A 133 2.57 4.97 -17.23
N GLU A 134 1.44 4.37 -16.82
CA GLU A 134 0.31 5.11 -16.27
C GLU A 134 0.59 5.57 -14.84
N ASN A 135 1.08 4.68 -13.96
CA ASN A 135 1.29 4.98 -12.54
C ASN A 135 2.46 5.94 -12.26
N LEU A 136 3.45 6.03 -13.15
CA LEU A 136 4.58 6.96 -13.06
C LEU A 136 4.50 8.10 -14.09
N SER A 137 3.39 8.21 -14.83
CA SER A 137 3.18 9.33 -15.75
C SER A 137 3.18 10.65 -14.97
N VAL A 138 3.83 11.68 -15.54
CA VAL A 138 3.72 13.07 -15.07
C VAL A 138 2.26 13.58 -15.03
N LYS A 139 1.31 12.94 -15.73
CA LYS A 139 -0.13 13.25 -15.61
C LYS A 139 -0.75 12.77 -14.29
N PHE A 140 -0.12 11.79 -13.64
CA PHE A 140 -0.48 11.27 -12.32
C PHE A 140 0.40 11.86 -11.21
N GLU A 141 1.17 12.92 -11.48
CA GLU A 141 1.65 13.80 -10.41
C GLU A 141 0.42 14.35 -9.68
N LEU A 142 0.10 13.68 -8.58
CA LEU A 142 -0.93 14.15 -7.68
C LEU A 142 -0.42 15.45 -7.06
N VAL A 143 -0.81 16.58 -7.63
CA VAL A 143 -0.61 17.90 -7.03
C VAL A 143 -1.49 17.97 -5.78
N TYR A 144 -0.94 17.56 -4.64
CA TYR A 144 -1.55 17.76 -3.33
C TYR A 144 -1.10 19.11 -2.79
N ILE A 145 -2.05 20.02 -2.62
CA ILE A 145 -1.81 21.29 -1.94
C ILE A 145 -1.69 21.00 -0.45
N VAL A 146 -0.49 21.17 0.11
CA VAL A 146 -0.30 21.24 1.56
C VAL A 146 -0.62 22.66 2.00
N VAL A 147 -1.74 22.84 2.70
CA VAL A 147 -2.08 24.13 3.33
C VAL A 147 -1.50 24.12 4.74
N ILE A 148 -0.38 24.83 4.94
CA ILE A 148 0.20 25.07 6.26
C ILE A 148 -0.44 26.34 6.81
N TYR A 149 -1.16 26.25 7.92
CA TYR A 149 -1.61 27.41 8.68
C TYR A 149 -0.46 27.84 9.61
N ASN A 150 -0.01 29.10 9.49
CA ASN A 150 0.92 29.74 10.44
C ASN A 150 0.17 30.29 11.66
#